data_AF-A0AAV0HC60-F1
#
_entry.id   AF-A0AAV0HC60-F1
#
_cell.length_a   1.000
_cell.length_b   1.000
_cell.length_c   1.000
_cell.angle_alpha   90.00
_cell.angle_beta   90.00
_cell.angle_gamma   90.00
#
_symmetry.space_group_name_H-M   'P 1'
#
loop_
_entity.id
_entity.type
_entity.pdbx_description
1 polymer ?
#
loop_
_entity_poly.entity_id
_entity_poly.type
_entity_poly.pdbx_seq_one_letter_code
_entity_poly.pdbx_strand_id
1 'polypeptide(L)'
;MAAFKHIAIGVCTPSPRLITPSSVSPPPVRPPTRKLSKVSTITCSSSKWAERLLGDFQFFTPSAAAAEASSELQRQQLSLSSSTTTATLPPPPVPRPPPPPPLAPPERYVSIPLDFYKVLGAETHFLGDGIRRAYEARVSKPPAYGFSQEALISRRQILQAACETLANFNSRREYNHGLIDDEEDTVLTQVPWDNVPGALCVLQEAGDTELVLEIGETMLKERLAKQFKQDVVLVIALAYVDMSRNAMAFNPPDFIRGCDMLEKALKLLQKLGPTKLCNLQSS
;
A
#
# COMPACT_ATOMS: atom_id res chain seq x y z
N MET A 1 57.25 -1.69 -74.36
CA MET A 1 55.98 -1.23 -73.77
C MET A 1 55.78 -2.04 -72.48
N ALA A 2 55.81 -1.55 -71.25
CA ALA A 2 55.76 -0.21 -70.67
C ALA A 2 56.71 -0.17 -69.45
N ALA A 3 57.15 1.03 -69.08
CA ALA A 3 58.11 1.32 -68.01
C ALA A 3 57.42 1.95 -66.80
N PHE A 4 57.79 1.57 -65.57
CA PHE A 4 57.62 2.35 -64.34
C PHE A 4 58.70 1.86 -63.35
N LYS A 5 59.82 2.56 -63.16
CA LYS A 5 60.09 3.75 -62.31
C LYS A 5 59.97 3.50 -60.79
N HIS A 6 61.10 3.75 -60.15
CA HIS A 6 61.43 3.81 -58.72
C HIS A 6 60.40 4.53 -57.83
N ILE A 7 60.39 4.22 -56.52
CA ILE A 7 60.76 5.16 -55.43
C ILE A 7 60.59 4.50 -54.05
N ALA A 8 61.58 4.75 -53.18
CA ALA A 8 61.61 4.42 -51.76
C ALA A 8 60.90 5.49 -50.92
N ILE A 9 60.15 5.07 -49.88
CA ILE A 9 59.66 5.89 -48.75
C ILE A 9 59.55 4.89 -47.58
N GLY A 10 60.21 5.03 -46.43
CA GLY A 10 60.33 6.19 -45.56
C GLY A 10 59.56 5.86 -44.28
N VAL A 11 60.24 5.29 -43.28
CA VAL A 11 59.70 4.94 -41.95
C VAL A 11 59.55 6.21 -41.13
N CYS A 12 58.33 6.52 -40.67
CA CYS A 12 58.05 7.44 -39.56
C CYS A 12 56.56 7.40 -39.22
N THR A 13 56.17 6.99 -38.01
CA THR A 13 54.97 7.50 -37.30
C THR A 13 55.02 7.11 -35.81
N PRO A 14 54.33 7.86 -34.93
CA PRO A 14 54.87 8.30 -33.64
C PRO A 14 54.31 7.56 -32.40
N SER A 15 55.04 7.71 -31.29
CA SER A 15 54.72 7.24 -29.94
C SER A 15 53.39 7.78 -29.38
N PRO A 16 52.62 6.99 -28.60
CA PRO A 16 51.42 7.46 -27.93
C PRO A 16 51.77 8.17 -26.60
N ARG A 17 51.26 9.40 -26.42
CA ARG A 17 51.26 10.09 -25.12
C ARG A 17 50.10 9.58 -24.26
N LEU A 18 50.42 9.09 -23.07
CA LEU A 18 49.46 8.79 -22.00
C LEU A 18 48.89 10.10 -21.43
N ILE A 19 47.57 10.22 -21.45
CA ILE A 19 46.81 11.29 -20.78
C ILE A 19 46.23 10.68 -19.52
N THR A 20 46.66 11.19 -18.36
CA THR A 20 46.08 10.90 -17.04
C THR A 20 44.84 11.74 -16.81
N PRO A 21 43.70 11.19 -16.36
CA PRO A 21 42.55 12.00 -15.97
C PRO A 21 42.70 12.51 -14.52
N SER A 22 42.56 13.82 -14.36
CA SER A 22 42.53 14.51 -13.06
C SER A 22 41.28 14.14 -12.27
N SER A 23 41.49 13.68 -11.04
CA SER A 23 40.47 13.42 -10.02
C SER A 23 39.85 14.73 -9.52
N VAL A 24 38.59 14.97 -9.84
CA VAL A 24 37.75 16.00 -9.21
C VAL A 24 36.80 15.29 -8.25
N SER A 25 37.00 15.52 -6.95
CA SER A 25 36.15 14.99 -5.88
C SER A 25 34.79 15.72 -5.84
N PRO A 26 33.65 15.03 -5.70
CA PRO A 26 32.36 15.69 -5.52
C PRO A 26 32.17 16.16 -4.06
N PRO A 27 31.40 17.25 -3.81
CA PRO A 27 31.09 17.72 -2.46
C PRO A 27 30.11 16.78 -1.73
N PRO A 28 30.09 16.78 -0.39
CA PRO A 28 29.22 15.92 0.39
C PRO A 28 27.75 16.35 0.30
N VAL A 29 26.90 15.47 -0.20
CA VAL A 29 25.44 15.59 -0.17
C VAL A 29 24.96 15.27 1.26
N ARG A 30 24.41 16.26 1.95
CA ARG A 30 23.67 16.04 3.20
C ARG A 30 22.30 15.42 2.86
N PRO A 31 21.85 14.38 3.58
CA PRO A 31 20.49 13.89 3.43
C PRO A 31 19.49 14.92 3.99
N PRO A 32 18.33 15.11 3.35
CA PRO A 32 17.25 15.91 3.93
C PRO A 32 16.71 15.19 5.17
N THR A 33 16.82 15.82 6.33
CA THR A 33 16.18 15.34 7.55
C THR A 33 14.68 15.62 7.45
N ARG A 34 13.91 14.65 6.97
CA ARG A 34 12.44 14.66 7.09
C ARG A 34 12.09 14.47 8.56
N LYS A 35 11.57 15.52 9.20
CA LYS A 35 10.95 15.42 10.53
C LYS A 35 9.49 15.07 10.33
N LEU A 36 9.18 13.79 10.22
CA LEU A 36 7.80 13.33 10.16
C LEU A 36 7.20 13.40 11.58
N SER A 37 6.06 14.07 11.69
CA SER A 37 5.31 14.24 12.92
C SER A 37 4.59 12.94 13.29
N LYS A 38 4.57 12.66 14.60
CA LYS A 38 3.97 11.48 15.25
C LYS A 38 2.64 11.04 14.60
N VAL A 39 2.58 9.78 14.15
CA VAL A 39 1.33 9.06 13.83
C VAL A 39 0.38 9.22 15.02
N SER A 40 -0.62 10.08 14.85
CA SER A 40 -1.60 10.40 15.88
C SER A 40 -2.93 9.82 15.45
N THR A 41 -3.55 9.00 16.30
CA THR A 41 -4.95 8.58 16.13
C THR A 41 -5.83 9.78 16.45
N ILE A 42 -5.96 10.71 15.50
CA ILE A 42 -6.78 11.92 15.62
C ILE A 42 -7.69 11.97 14.39
N THR A 43 -8.94 12.37 14.59
CA THR A 43 -9.84 12.87 13.53
C THR A 43 -9.23 14.13 12.93
N CYS A 44 -8.31 13.97 11.99
CA CYS A 44 -7.66 15.05 11.26
C CYS A 44 -8.50 15.44 10.04
N SER A 45 -8.38 16.69 9.60
CA SER A 45 -8.88 17.13 8.30
C SER A 45 -8.25 16.21 7.26
N SER A 46 -9.05 15.33 6.66
CA SER A 46 -8.58 14.36 5.68
C SER A 46 -8.13 15.12 4.42
N SER A 47 -7.07 14.65 3.76
CA SER A 47 -6.77 15.18 2.43
C SER A 47 -7.98 14.92 1.52
N LYS A 48 -8.19 15.79 0.53
CA LYS A 48 -9.29 15.63 -0.44
C LYS A 48 -9.22 14.31 -1.23
N TRP A 49 -8.07 13.63 -1.19
CA TRP A 49 -7.84 12.35 -1.85
C TRP A 49 -8.25 11.15 -1.00
N ALA A 50 -8.27 11.31 0.32
CA ALA A 50 -8.72 10.28 1.25
C ALA A 50 -10.17 9.85 1.00
N GLU A 51 -11.08 10.79 0.72
CA GLU A 51 -12.51 10.49 0.51
C GLU A 51 -12.78 9.50 -0.64
N ARG A 52 -11.94 9.51 -1.69
CA ARG A 52 -12.07 8.58 -2.81
C ARG A 52 -11.75 7.14 -2.38
N LEU A 53 -10.74 6.99 -1.53
CA LEU A 53 -10.35 5.69 -0.98
C LEU A 53 -11.38 5.14 0.00
N LEU A 54 -12.00 6.00 0.81
CA LEU A 54 -13.05 5.60 1.74
C LEU A 54 -14.24 4.94 1.02
N GLY A 55 -14.62 5.45 -0.16
CA GLY A 55 -15.67 4.84 -0.98
C GLY A 55 -15.31 3.42 -1.44
N ASP A 56 -14.05 3.21 -1.85
CA ASP A 56 -13.60 1.92 -2.37
C ASP A 56 -13.51 0.81 -1.31
N PHE A 57 -13.32 1.18 -0.04
CA PHE A 57 -13.25 0.22 1.07
C PHE A 57 -14.62 -0.35 1.48
N GLN A 58 -15.73 0.34 1.17
CA GLN A 58 -17.07 -0.05 1.63
C GLN A 58 -17.67 -1.25 0.89
N PHE A 59 -17.15 -1.63 -0.29
CA PHE A 59 -17.77 -2.62 -1.17
C PHE A 59 -17.67 -4.09 -0.72
N PHE A 60 -16.89 -4.42 0.32
CA PHE A 60 -16.67 -5.82 0.74
C PHE A 60 -16.91 -6.09 2.22
N THR A 61 -17.53 -5.20 2.99
CA THR A 61 -18.03 -5.60 4.30
C THR A 61 -19.08 -6.71 4.08
N PRO A 62 -18.82 -7.98 4.45
CA PRO A 62 -19.86 -8.97 4.39
C PRO A 62 -20.81 -8.60 5.52
N SER A 63 -21.89 -7.90 5.16
CA SER A 63 -23.05 -7.74 6.02
C SER A 63 -23.68 -9.13 6.20
N ALA A 64 -23.08 -9.92 7.09
CA ALA A 64 -23.58 -11.22 7.54
C ALA A 64 -24.90 -11.08 8.32
N ALA A 65 -25.50 -9.89 8.38
CA ALA A 65 -26.76 -9.61 9.06
C ALA A 65 -27.93 -9.26 8.11
N ALA A 66 -27.71 -9.13 6.79
CA ALA A 66 -28.75 -8.65 5.86
C ALA A 66 -29.39 -9.74 4.97
N ALA A 67 -28.94 -10.99 5.02
CA ALA A 67 -29.41 -12.04 4.09
C ALA A 67 -30.63 -12.86 4.56
N GLU A 68 -31.09 -12.73 5.82
CA GLU A 68 -32.18 -13.56 6.37
C GLU A 68 -33.52 -12.81 6.56
N ALA A 69 -33.68 -11.58 6.03
CA ALA A 69 -34.90 -10.79 6.24
C ALA A 69 -35.86 -10.74 5.04
N SER A 70 -35.53 -11.41 3.93
CA SER A 70 -36.25 -11.24 2.66
C SER A 70 -36.77 -12.58 2.11
N SER A 71 -37.59 -13.30 2.87
CA SER A 71 -38.39 -14.41 2.29
C SER A 71 -39.71 -14.74 3.02
N GLU A 72 -40.07 -14.05 4.10
CA GLU A 72 -41.19 -14.49 4.97
C GLU A 72 -42.40 -13.53 5.04
N LEU A 73 -42.63 -12.73 3.98
CA LEU A 73 -43.74 -11.76 3.95
C LEU A 73 -44.76 -11.93 2.80
N GLN A 74 -44.73 -13.05 2.07
CA GLN A 74 -45.60 -13.26 0.90
C GLN A 74 -46.50 -14.50 0.96
N ARG A 75 -46.79 -15.06 2.14
CA ARG A 75 -47.76 -16.15 2.28
C ARG A 75 -48.57 -16.04 3.56
N GLN A 76 -49.60 -15.21 3.55
CA GLN A 76 -50.94 -15.51 4.12
C GLN A 76 -51.79 -14.24 4.16
N GLN A 77 -52.47 -13.98 3.05
CA GLN A 77 -53.72 -13.22 3.04
C GLN A 77 -54.74 -14.03 2.22
N LEU A 78 -56.03 -13.84 2.57
CA LEU A 78 -57.25 -14.56 2.16
C LEU A 78 -57.54 -15.75 3.12
N SER A 79 -58.61 -15.80 3.93
CA SER A 79 -59.94 -15.16 3.88
C SER A 79 -60.77 -15.46 5.16
N LEU A 80 -61.51 -14.44 5.67
CA LEU A 80 -62.93 -14.37 6.15
C LEU A 80 -63.66 -15.67 6.59
N SER A 81 -64.56 -15.81 7.59
CA SER A 81 -65.34 -15.02 8.59
C SER A 81 -65.85 -16.06 9.64
N SER A 82 -66.27 -15.82 10.90
CA SER A 82 -67.41 -15.05 11.44
C SER A 82 -67.46 -15.23 12.99
N SER A 83 -67.96 -14.21 13.72
CA SER A 83 -68.83 -14.18 14.94
C SER A 83 -68.64 -15.23 16.08
N THR A 84 -68.67 -14.95 17.39
CA THR A 84 -69.50 -14.04 18.21
C THR A 84 -69.02 -14.01 19.68
N THR A 85 -69.40 -12.94 20.41
CA THR A 85 -69.63 -12.77 21.87
C THR A 85 -68.49 -12.80 22.92
N THR A 86 -68.22 -11.60 23.45
CA THR A 86 -68.17 -11.16 24.87
C THR A 86 -67.39 -11.96 25.92
N ALA A 87 -66.34 -11.28 26.45
CA ALA A 87 -65.85 -11.19 27.84
C ALA A 87 -64.33 -11.43 27.93
N THR A 88 -63.52 -10.40 28.19
CA THR A 88 -62.05 -10.50 28.38
C THR A 88 -61.59 -9.22 29.10
N LEU A 89 -61.10 -9.25 30.35
CA LEU A 89 -59.76 -9.67 30.84
C LEU A 89 -58.66 -8.60 30.57
N PRO A 90 -57.62 -8.52 31.44
CA PRO A 90 -56.84 -7.31 31.74
C PRO A 90 -55.93 -6.83 30.58
N PRO A 91 -55.42 -5.57 30.64
CA PRO A 91 -54.75 -4.94 29.50
C PRO A 91 -53.49 -5.70 29.03
N PRO A 92 -53.20 -5.66 27.73
CA PRO A 92 -52.08 -6.37 27.13
C PRO A 92 -50.72 -5.75 27.52
N PRO A 93 -49.63 -6.54 27.53
CA PRO A 93 -48.30 -6.02 27.76
C PRO A 93 -47.83 -5.16 26.57
N VAL A 94 -47.25 -4.01 26.89
CA VAL A 94 -46.69 -3.05 25.93
C VAL A 94 -45.60 -3.74 25.09
N PRO A 95 -45.59 -3.59 23.75
CA PRO A 95 -44.52 -4.12 22.91
C PRO A 95 -43.20 -3.43 23.26
N ARG A 96 -42.17 -4.21 23.62
CA ARG A 96 -40.81 -3.70 23.79
C ARG A 96 -40.29 -3.25 22.41
N PRO A 97 -39.69 -2.06 22.28
CA PRO A 97 -39.07 -1.64 21.03
C PRO A 97 -37.95 -2.63 20.64
N PRO A 98 -37.73 -2.88 19.33
CA PRO A 98 -36.64 -3.72 18.86
C PRO A 98 -35.30 -3.15 19.36
N PRO A 99 -34.33 -4.01 19.75
CA PRO A 99 -33.02 -3.53 20.12
C PRO A 99 -32.41 -2.72 18.98
N PRO A 100 -31.71 -1.61 19.27
CA PRO A 100 -31.03 -0.84 18.24
C PRO A 100 -30.09 -1.77 17.44
N PRO A 101 -29.96 -1.57 16.11
CA PRO A 101 -28.99 -2.32 15.32
C PRO A 101 -27.61 -2.20 15.97
N PRO A 102 -26.78 -3.26 15.95
CA PRO A 102 -25.44 -3.20 16.51
C PRO A 102 -24.73 -2.01 15.87
N LEU A 103 -24.42 -0.99 16.68
CA LEU A 103 -23.58 0.12 16.26
C LEU A 103 -22.30 -0.51 15.74
N ALA A 104 -22.03 -0.37 14.44
CA ALA A 104 -20.76 -0.79 13.87
C ALA A 104 -19.64 -0.19 14.73
N PRO A 105 -18.55 -0.94 15.02
CA PRO A 105 -17.43 -0.39 15.75
C PRO A 105 -16.99 0.92 15.07
N PRO A 106 -16.59 1.95 15.84
CA PRO A 106 -16.15 3.20 15.24
C PRO A 106 -15.03 2.91 14.25
N GLU A 107 -15.23 3.29 12.98
CA GLU A 107 -14.21 3.13 11.94
C GLU A 107 -12.97 3.92 12.36
N ARG A 108 -11.93 3.19 12.72
CA ARG A 108 -10.64 3.78 13.11
C ARG A 108 -9.84 4.02 11.85
N TYR A 109 -9.19 5.18 11.77
CA TYR A 109 -8.39 5.59 10.62
C TYR A 109 -6.94 5.86 11.01
N VAL A 110 -6.03 5.64 10.06
CA VAL A 110 -4.61 5.99 10.17
C VAL A 110 -4.22 6.82 8.96
N SER A 111 -3.59 7.96 9.20
CA SER A 111 -3.03 8.82 8.15
C SER A 111 -1.72 8.22 7.64
N ILE A 112 -1.68 7.86 6.36
CA ILE A 112 -0.51 7.24 5.71
C ILE A 112 -0.15 8.07 4.47
N PRO A 113 1.09 8.57 4.35
CA PRO A 113 1.56 9.21 3.13
C PRO A 113 1.58 8.21 1.96
N LEU A 114 0.77 8.43 0.93
CA LEU A 114 0.67 7.60 -0.27
C LEU A 114 0.79 8.47 -1.52
N ASP A 115 1.97 8.48 -2.15
CA ASP A 115 2.15 9.15 -3.44
C ASP A 115 1.62 8.27 -4.58
N PHE A 116 0.51 8.69 -5.19
CA PHE A 116 -0.18 7.96 -6.25
C PHE A 116 0.69 7.60 -7.46
N TYR A 117 1.72 8.39 -7.78
CA TYR A 117 2.64 8.04 -8.86
C TYR A 117 3.56 6.89 -8.44
N LYS A 118 4.17 6.98 -7.25
CA LYS A 118 5.09 5.95 -6.71
C LYS A 118 4.38 4.63 -6.44
N VAL A 119 3.19 4.68 -5.85
CA VAL A 119 2.39 3.48 -5.57
C VAL A 119 1.88 2.78 -6.83
N LEU A 120 1.76 3.46 -7.96
CA LEU A 120 1.51 2.80 -9.25
C LEU A 120 2.81 2.38 -9.96
N GLY A 121 3.95 2.94 -9.58
CA GLY A 121 5.18 2.82 -10.37
C GLY A 121 5.08 3.58 -11.70
N ALA A 122 4.33 4.68 -11.70
CA ALA A 122 4.11 5.54 -12.86
C ALA A 122 4.89 6.84 -12.71
N GLU A 123 5.20 7.47 -13.85
CA GLU A 123 5.84 8.80 -13.86
C GLU A 123 4.83 9.92 -14.12
N THR A 124 5.16 11.13 -13.68
CA THR A 124 4.32 12.32 -13.84
C THR A 124 4.05 12.68 -15.30
N HIS A 125 4.88 12.20 -16.23
CA HIS A 125 4.72 12.41 -17.67
C HIS A 125 3.84 11.35 -18.37
N PHE A 126 3.47 10.26 -17.69
CA PHE A 126 2.65 9.20 -18.29
C PHE A 126 1.26 9.73 -18.65
N LEU A 127 0.73 9.38 -19.82
CA LEU A 127 -0.66 9.68 -20.19
C LEU A 127 -1.65 8.74 -19.49
N GLY A 128 -2.96 8.99 -19.58
CA GLY A 128 -4.00 8.18 -18.94
C GLY A 128 -3.89 6.67 -19.24
N ASP A 129 -3.60 6.30 -20.49
CA ASP A 129 -3.38 4.89 -20.84
C ASP A 129 -2.10 4.32 -20.24
N GLY A 130 -1.06 5.15 -20.09
CA GLY A 130 0.18 4.77 -19.41
C GLY A 130 -0.05 4.50 -17.92
N ILE A 131 -0.87 5.32 -17.27
CA ILE A 131 -1.31 5.11 -15.88
C ILE A 131 -2.09 3.79 -15.75
N ARG A 132 -3.05 3.52 -16.64
CA ARG A 132 -3.82 2.26 -16.62
C ARG A 132 -2.93 1.04 -16.81
N ARG A 133 -1.97 1.10 -17.74
CA ARG A 133 -0.99 0.01 -17.92
C ARG A 133 -0.12 -0.21 -16.68
N ALA A 134 0.31 0.86 -16.00
CA ALA A 134 1.06 0.74 -14.75
C ALA A 134 0.23 0.05 -13.66
N TYR A 135 -1.04 0.43 -13.52
CA TYR A 135 -1.99 -0.23 -12.63
C TYR A 135 -2.17 -1.73 -12.96
N GLU A 136 -2.46 -2.07 -14.22
CA GLU A 136 -2.63 -3.46 -14.67
C GLU A 136 -1.36 -4.30 -14.43
N ALA A 137 -0.18 -3.74 -14.71
CA ALA A 137 1.10 -4.40 -14.46
C ALA A 137 1.33 -4.67 -12.96
N ARG A 138 0.87 -3.78 -12.07
CA ARG A 138 1.03 -3.92 -10.63
C ARG A 138 -0.02 -4.83 -9.99
N VAL A 139 -1.24 -4.87 -10.54
CA VAL A 139 -2.28 -5.81 -10.09
C VAL A 139 -2.01 -7.24 -10.56
N SER A 140 -1.49 -7.42 -11.78
CA SER A 140 -1.15 -8.74 -12.33
C SER A 140 0.02 -9.43 -11.63
N LYS A 141 0.82 -8.68 -10.86
CA LYS A 141 1.93 -9.18 -10.05
C LYS A 141 1.64 -8.93 -8.56
N PRO A 142 0.78 -9.76 -7.92
CA PRO A 142 0.60 -9.65 -6.49
C PRO A 142 1.91 -9.95 -5.75
N PRO A 143 2.09 -9.45 -4.52
CA PRO A 143 3.23 -9.79 -3.69
C PRO A 143 3.42 -11.31 -3.62
N ALA A 144 4.63 -11.80 -3.87
CA ALA A 144 4.95 -13.23 -3.84
C ALA A 144 4.89 -13.85 -2.43
N TYR A 145 4.72 -13.02 -1.40
CA TYR A 145 4.83 -13.38 0.01
C TYR A 145 3.43 -13.56 0.63
N GLY A 146 3.36 -14.34 1.71
CA GLY A 146 2.11 -14.86 2.29
C GLY A 146 1.21 -13.86 3.01
N PHE A 147 0.93 -12.70 2.40
CA PHE A 147 -0.08 -11.77 2.85
C PHE A 147 -1.47 -12.41 2.90
N SER A 148 -2.29 -11.97 3.85
CA SER A 148 -3.69 -12.36 3.92
C SER A 148 -4.49 -11.83 2.72
N GLN A 149 -5.62 -12.49 2.44
CA GLN A 149 -6.52 -12.05 1.37
C GLN A 149 -7.04 -10.63 1.61
N GLU A 150 -7.32 -10.26 2.86
CA GLU A 150 -7.76 -8.91 3.22
C GLU A 150 -6.70 -7.85 2.88
N ALA A 151 -5.43 -8.12 3.21
CA ALA A 151 -4.34 -7.22 2.85
C ALA A 151 -4.18 -7.09 1.32
N LEU A 152 -4.36 -8.17 0.56
CA LEU A 152 -4.29 -8.16 -0.90
C LEU A 152 -5.48 -7.42 -1.55
N ILE A 153 -6.69 -7.56 -1.00
CA ILE A 153 -7.88 -6.79 -1.42
C ILE A 153 -7.63 -5.31 -1.17
N SER A 154 -7.20 -4.96 0.04
CA SER A 154 -6.87 -3.58 0.42
C SER A 154 -5.78 -2.97 -0.47
N ARG A 155 -4.73 -3.73 -0.78
CA ARG A 155 -3.68 -3.32 -1.73
C ARG A 155 -4.28 -2.94 -3.08
N ARG A 156 -5.17 -3.79 -3.63
CA ARG A 156 -5.81 -3.54 -4.93
C ARG A 156 -6.68 -2.29 -4.91
N GLN A 157 -7.47 -2.08 -3.87
CA GLN A 157 -8.31 -0.89 -3.71
C GLN A 157 -7.46 0.38 -3.74
N ILE A 158 -6.32 0.38 -3.04
CA ILE A 158 -5.41 1.54 -3.03
C ILE A 158 -4.84 1.82 -4.42
N LEU A 159 -4.39 0.78 -5.12
CA LEU A 159 -3.90 0.91 -6.49
C LEU A 159 -4.98 1.41 -7.45
N GLN A 160 -6.22 0.95 -7.27
CA GLN A 160 -7.34 1.36 -8.11
C GLN A 160 -7.66 2.85 -7.92
N ALA A 161 -7.79 3.33 -6.67
CA ALA A 161 -8.04 4.74 -6.39
C ALA A 161 -6.93 5.66 -6.93
N ALA A 162 -5.66 5.23 -6.83
CA ALA A 162 -4.54 5.94 -7.44
C ALA A 162 -4.67 6.00 -8.97
N CYS A 163 -5.05 4.88 -9.61
CA CYS A 163 -5.27 4.81 -11.05
C CYS A 163 -6.41 5.73 -11.50
N GLU A 164 -7.55 5.70 -10.82
CA GLU A 164 -8.71 6.52 -11.15
C GLU A 164 -8.41 8.02 -11.01
N THR A 165 -7.69 8.39 -9.94
CA THR A 165 -7.23 9.76 -9.72
C THR A 165 -6.30 10.22 -10.84
N LEU A 166 -5.29 9.42 -11.19
CA LEU A 166 -4.25 9.82 -12.14
C LEU A 166 -4.64 9.64 -13.62
N ALA A 167 -5.62 8.77 -13.92
CA ALA A 167 -6.14 8.59 -15.27
C ALA A 167 -7.17 9.67 -15.65
N ASN A 168 -7.85 10.27 -14.68
CA ASN A 168 -8.78 11.38 -14.91
C ASN A 168 -8.01 12.71 -15.00
N PHE A 169 -8.20 13.46 -16.10
CA PHE A 169 -7.51 14.73 -16.32
C PHE A 169 -7.74 15.78 -15.23
N ASN A 170 -8.98 15.94 -14.76
CA ASN A 170 -9.33 16.96 -13.78
C ASN A 170 -8.75 16.60 -12.41
N SER A 171 -9.02 15.37 -11.94
CA SER A 171 -8.48 14.86 -10.67
C SER A 171 -6.96 14.89 -10.67
N ARG A 172 -6.30 14.46 -11.76
CA ARG A 172 -4.84 14.50 -11.86
C ARG A 172 -4.29 15.93 -11.79
N ARG A 173 -4.94 16.89 -12.45
CA ARG A 173 -4.52 18.29 -12.40
C ARG A 173 -4.59 18.81 -10.97
N GLU A 174 -5.67 18.54 -10.25
CA GLU A 174 -5.84 18.92 -8.85
C GLU A 174 -4.78 18.26 -7.96
N TYR A 175 -4.53 16.96 -8.15
CA TYR A 175 -3.52 16.22 -7.40
C TYR A 175 -2.12 16.80 -7.63
N ASN A 176 -1.75 17.04 -8.88
CA ASN A 176 -0.47 17.65 -9.25
C ASN A 176 -0.32 19.07 -8.69
N HIS A 177 -1.40 19.85 -8.64
CA HIS A 177 -1.36 21.17 -8.04
C HIS A 177 -1.15 21.10 -6.53
N GLY A 178 -1.84 20.18 -5.85
CA GLY A 178 -1.63 19.92 -4.43
C GLY A 178 -0.19 19.51 -4.11
N LEU A 179 0.42 18.65 -4.94
CA LEU A 179 1.83 18.26 -4.77
C LEU A 179 2.81 19.45 -4.84
N ILE A 180 2.46 20.54 -5.53
CA ILE A 180 3.29 21.74 -5.62
C ILE A 180 3.04 22.68 -4.43
N ASP A 181 1.80 22.77 -3.96
CA ASP A 181 1.38 23.69 -2.91
C ASP A 181 1.72 23.13 -1.50
N ASP A 182 1.25 21.92 -1.21
CA ASP A 182 1.49 21.19 0.03
C ASP A 182 1.61 19.69 -0.27
N GLU A 183 2.85 19.26 -0.58
CA GLU A 183 3.16 17.86 -0.89
C GLU A 183 2.76 16.94 0.28
N GLU A 184 3.04 17.34 1.52
CA GLU A 184 2.87 16.50 2.70
C GLU A 184 1.39 16.22 2.98
N ASP A 185 0.52 17.24 2.90
CA ASP A 185 -0.93 17.07 3.05
C ASP A 185 -1.54 16.34 1.86
N THR A 186 -1.07 16.62 0.64
CA THR A 186 -1.64 16.03 -0.58
C THR A 186 -1.45 14.52 -0.65
N VAL A 187 -0.28 14.01 -0.23
CA VAL A 187 -0.04 12.56 -0.20
C VAL A 187 -0.67 11.90 1.03
N LEU A 188 -1.01 12.65 2.08
CA LEU A 188 -1.55 12.09 3.30
C LEU A 188 -2.93 11.48 3.05
N THR A 189 -3.07 10.18 3.32
CA THR A 189 -4.30 9.45 3.01
C THR A 189 -4.89 8.83 4.28
N GLN A 190 -6.19 9.00 4.51
CA GLN A 190 -6.89 8.29 5.59
C GLN A 190 -7.18 6.86 5.15
N VAL A 191 -6.48 5.91 5.76
CA VAL A 191 -6.67 4.48 5.52
C VAL A 191 -7.45 3.90 6.70
N PRO A 192 -8.57 3.18 6.46
CA PRO A 192 -9.25 2.45 7.51
C PRO A 192 -8.29 1.48 8.19
N TRP A 193 -8.45 1.30 9.49
CA TRP A 193 -7.54 0.51 10.31
C TRP A 193 -7.30 -0.88 9.73
N ASP A 194 -8.36 -1.58 9.32
CA ASP A 194 -8.30 -2.93 8.78
C ASP A 194 -7.57 -3.02 7.42
N ASN A 195 -7.44 -1.90 6.72
CA ASN A 195 -6.79 -1.76 5.41
C ASN A 195 -5.33 -1.29 5.49
N VAL A 196 -4.84 -0.95 6.69
CA VAL A 196 -3.45 -0.53 6.91
C VAL A 196 -2.42 -1.54 6.38
N PRO A 197 -2.56 -2.88 6.56
CA PRO A 197 -1.59 -3.83 6.03
C PRO A 197 -1.47 -3.79 4.50
N GLY A 198 -2.59 -3.54 3.80
CA GLY A 198 -2.58 -3.33 2.35
C GLY A 198 -1.85 -2.05 1.94
N ALA A 199 -2.05 -0.95 2.69
CA ALA A 199 -1.32 0.29 2.47
C ALA A 199 0.19 0.15 2.69
N LEU A 200 0.60 -0.52 3.78
CA LEU A 200 2.01 -0.80 4.03
C LEU A 200 2.63 -1.69 2.95
N CYS A 201 1.87 -2.67 2.43
CA CYS A 201 2.31 -3.50 1.33
C CYS A 201 2.58 -2.67 0.07
N VAL A 202 1.68 -1.75 -0.29
CA VAL A 202 1.87 -0.85 -1.43
C VAL A 202 3.09 0.07 -1.24
N LEU A 203 3.31 0.59 -0.03
CA LEU A 203 4.49 1.40 0.30
C LEU A 203 5.79 0.61 0.18
N GLN A 204 5.81 -0.64 0.66
CA GLN A 204 6.99 -1.51 0.54
C GLN A 204 7.34 -1.76 -0.93
N GLU A 205 6.34 -2.05 -1.76
CA GLU A 205 6.56 -2.21 -3.21
C GLU A 205 6.99 -0.91 -3.91
N ALA A 206 6.60 0.25 -3.38
CA ALA A 206 7.04 1.55 -3.88
C ALA A 206 8.50 1.88 -3.45
N GLY A 207 9.07 1.09 -2.53
CA GLY A 207 10.42 1.27 -2.01
C GLY A 207 10.52 2.20 -0.80
N ASP A 208 9.41 2.69 -0.26
CA ASP A 208 9.34 3.59 0.91
C ASP A 208 9.56 2.82 2.23
N THR A 209 10.69 2.14 2.28
CA THR A 209 11.08 1.14 3.29
C THR A 209 11.11 1.71 4.70
N GLU A 210 11.64 2.93 4.86
CA GLU A 210 11.78 3.59 6.16
C GLU A 210 10.41 3.95 6.76
N LEU A 211 9.49 4.43 5.93
CA LEU A 211 8.12 4.76 6.34
C LEU A 211 7.34 3.50 6.74
N VAL A 212 7.53 2.41 6.00
CA VAL A 212 6.95 1.09 6.35
C VAL A 212 7.40 0.64 7.74
N LEU A 213 8.69 0.78 8.05
CA LEU A 213 9.22 0.42 9.37
C LEU A 213 8.64 1.31 10.46
N GLU A 214 8.60 2.64 10.26
CA GLU A 214 8.07 3.58 11.24
C GLU A 214 6.61 3.29 11.62
N ILE A 215 5.75 3.15 10.60
CA ILE A 215 4.32 2.89 10.81
C ILE A 215 4.16 1.48 11.38
N GLY A 216 4.80 0.48 10.76
CA GLY A 216 4.68 -0.91 11.17
C GLY A 216 5.11 -1.16 12.62
N GLU A 217 6.24 -0.60 13.06
CA GLU A 217 6.70 -0.72 14.45
C GLU A 217 5.75 -0.01 15.43
N THR A 218 5.12 1.08 15.01
CA THR A 218 4.08 1.74 15.78
C THR A 218 2.85 0.85 15.93
N MET A 219 2.42 0.17 14.86
CA MET A 219 1.30 -0.77 14.89
C MET A 219 1.58 -1.97 15.80
N LEU A 220 2.80 -2.52 15.80
CA LEU A 220 3.14 -3.68 16.63
C LEU A 220 3.14 -3.42 18.14
N LYS A 221 3.09 -2.15 18.57
CA LYS A 221 2.90 -1.77 19.98
C LYS A 221 1.47 -1.99 20.45
N GLU A 222 0.52 -2.10 19.52
CA GLU A 222 -0.89 -2.30 19.81
C GLU A 222 -1.30 -3.77 19.82
N ARG A 223 -2.48 -4.05 20.38
CA ARG A 223 -3.06 -5.38 20.35
C ARG A 223 -3.75 -5.62 19.00
N LEU A 224 -3.07 -6.36 18.14
CA LEU A 224 -3.54 -6.67 16.79
C LEU A 224 -4.21 -8.05 16.69
N ALA A 225 -5.17 -8.19 15.78
CA ALA A 225 -5.69 -9.49 15.38
C ALA A 225 -4.57 -10.36 14.77
N LYS A 226 -4.71 -11.69 14.83
CA LYS A 226 -3.63 -12.62 14.46
C LYS A 226 -3.15 -12.41 13.02
N GLN A 227 -4.08 -12.41 12.05
CA GLN A 227 -3.78 -12.24 10.63
C GLN A 227 -3.19 -10.85 10.34
N PHE A 228 -3.82 -9.80 10.89
CA PHE A 228 -3.34 -8.43 10.78
C PHE A 228 -1.89 -8.29 11.27
N LYS A 229 -1.58 -8.87 12.44
CA LYS A 229 -0.23 -8.88 13.00
C LYS A 229 0.76 -9.62 12.10
N GLN A 230 0.34 -10.72 11.48
CA GLN A 230 1.17 -11.49 10.56
C GLN A 230 1.53 -10.67 9.33
N ASP A 231 0.57 -9.96 8.72
CA ASP A 231 0.81 -9.10 7.56
C ASP A 231 1.73 -7.92 7.89
N VAL A 232 1.51 -7.27 9.04
CA VAL A 232 2.36 -6.17 9.51
C VAL A 232 3.80 -6.65 9.79
N VAL A 233 3.98 -7.80 10.43
CA VAL A 233 5.32 -8.35 10.63
C VAL A 233 5.97 -8.74 9.31
N LEU A 234 5.21 -9.32 8.38
CA LEU A 234 5.71 -9.72 7.06
C LEU A 234 6.25 -8.50 6.31
N VAL A 235 5.47 -7.41 6.24
CA VAL A 235 5.89 -6.21 5.50
C VAL A 235 7.09 -5.52 6.15
N ILE A 236 7.19 -5.48 7.49
CA ILE A 236 8.37 -4.97 8.20
C ILE A 236 9.60 -5.84 7.93
N ALA A 237 9.44 -7.17 7.90
CA ALA A 237 10.54 -8.08 7.58
C ALA A 237 11.05 -7.88 6.14
N LEU A 238 10.13 -7.71 5.17
CA LEU A 238 10.48 -7.37 3.79
C LEU A 238 11.20 -6.02 3.70
N ALA A 239 10.75 -5.02 4.45
CA ALA A 239 11.43 -3.72 4.54
C ALA A 239 12.88 -3.87 5.05
N TYR A 240 13.12 -4.66 6.10
CA TYR A 240 14.48 -4.96 6.55
C TYR A 240 15.33 -5.69 5.49
N VAL A 241 14.73 -6.58 4.69
CA VAL A 241 15.42 -7.23 3.55
C VAL A 241 15.80 -6.21 2.48
N ASP A 242 14.94 -5.25 2.16
CA ASP A 242 15.25 -4.21 1.19
C ASP A 242 16.33 -3.25 1.71
N MET A 243 16.30 -2.87 2.99
CA MET A 243 17.41 -2.12 3.60
C MET A 243 18.74 -2.89 3.52
N SER A 244 18.71 -4.20 3.72
CA SER A 244 19.89 -5.06 3.60
C SER A 244 20.44 -5.06 2.18
N ARG A 245 19.57 -5.26 1.18
CA ARG A 245 19.94 -5.19 -0.25
C ARG A 245 20.56 -3.84 -0.61
N ASN A 246 19.95 -2.75 -0.16
CA ASN A 246 20.45 -1.40 -0.39
C ASN A 246 21.82 -1.17 0.26
N ALA A 247 22.02 -1.65 1.49
CA ALA A 247 23.30 -1.54 2.18
C ALA A 247 24.43 -2.32 1.47
N MET A 248 24.14 -3.52 0.98
CA MET A 248 25.10 -4.33 0.22
C MET A 248 25.33 -3.83 -1.20
N ALA A 249 24.42 -3.03 -1.76
CA ALA A 249 24.55 -2.41 -3.07
C ALA A 249 25.42 -1.14 -3.08
N PHE A 250 25.81 -0.62 -1.91
CA PHE A 250 26.74 0.52 -1.81
C PHE A 250 28.12 0.19 -2.40
N ASN A 251 28.88 1.24 -2.71
CA ASN A 251 30.26 1.14 -3.16
C ASN A 251 31.15 2.03 -2.26
N PRO A 252 31.92 1.46 -1.31
CA PRO A 252 32.03 0.02 -1.01
C PRO A 252 30.77 -0.57 -0.34
N PRO A 253 30.51 -1.88 -0.46
CA PRO A 253 29.37 -2.54 0.19
C PRO A 253 29.44 -2.49 1.73
N ASP A 254 28.31 -2.23 2.38
CA ASP A 254 28.18 -2.29 3.85
C ASP A 254 27.53 -3.63 4.28
N PHE A 255 28.37 -4.67 4.34
CA PHE A 255 27.92 -6.02 4.73
C PHE A 255 27.53 -6.12 6.20
N ILE A 256 28.13 -5.31 7.09
CA ILE A 256 27.82 -5.35 8.53
C ILE A 256 26.38 -4.89 8.71
N ARG A 257 26.03 -3.72 8.18
CA ARG A 257 24.65 -3.22 8.21
C ARG A 257 23.70 -4.16 7.49
N GLY A 258 24.13 -4.72 6.35
CA GLY A 258 23.35 -5.71 5.61
C GLY A 258 22.95 -6.92 6.46
N CYS A 259 23.90 -7.53 7.16
CA CYS A 259 23.68 -8.66 8.07
C CYS A 259 22.81 -8.27 9.28
N ASP A 260 23.04 -7.09 9.87
CA ASP A 260 22.24 -6.61 11.00
C ASP A 260 20.75 -6.48 10.64
N MET A 261 20.44 -5.95 9.45
CA MET A 261 19.05 -5.84 9.01
C MET A 261 18.41 -7.20 8.77
N LEU A 262 19.14 -8.16 8.20
CA LEU A 262 18.64 -9.54 8.02
C LEU A 262 18.39 -10.25 9.36
N GLU A 263 19.26 -10.03 10.35
CA GLU A 263 19.07 -10.59 11.68
C GLU A 263 17.82 -10.01 12.36
N LYS A 264 17.56 -8.71 12.19
CA LYS A 264 16.32 -8.08 12.66
C LYS A 264 15.08 -8.69 11.99
N ALA A 265 15.11 -8.89 10.67
CA ALA A 265 14.02 -9.53 9.93
C ALA A 265 13.75 -10.95 10.47
N LEU A 266 14.81 -11.75 10.65
CA LEU A 266 14.72 -13.12 11.15
C LEU A 266 14.12 -13.16 12.58
N LYS A 267 14.64 -12.32 13.48
CA LYS A 267 14.13 -12.20 14.86
C LYS A 267 12.65 -11.81 14.88
N LEU A 268 12.23 -10.95 13.96
CA LEU A 268 10.83 -10.52 13.88
C LEU A 268 9.92 -11.66 13.40
N LEU A 269 10.32 -12.39 12.36
CA LEU A 269 9.56 -13.52 11.82
C LEU A 269 9.46 -14.67 12.85
N GLN A 270 10.53 -14.96 13.58
CA GLN A 270 10.54 -16.01 14.61
C GLN A 270 9.54 -15.74 15.75
N LYS A 271 9.29 -14.46 16.10
CA LYS A 271 8.31 -14.08 17.13
C LYS A 271 6.86 -14.46 16.79
N LEU A 272 6.54 -14.71 15.52
CA LEU A 272 5.23 -15.20 15.10
C LEU A 272 5.07 -16.72 15.25
N GLY A 273 6.13 -17.44 15.66
CA GLY A 273 6.17 -18.89 15.73
C GLY A 273 6.13 -19.57 14.35
N PRO A 274 6.41 -20.88 14.25
CA PRO A 274 6.37 -21.66 13.02
C PRO A 274 4.94 -21.91 12.50
N THR A 275 4.07 -20.91 12.58
CA THR A 275 2.74 -20.98 11.98
C THR A 275 2.82 -20.58 10.51
N LYS A 276 3.03 -21.60 9.66
CA LYS A 276 2.81 -21.59 8.21
C LYS A 276 3.79 -20.81 7.31
N LEU A 277 5.10 -20.82 7.61
CA LEU A 277 6.09 -20.59 6.54
C LEU A 277 6.07 -21.70 5.46
N CYS A 278 5.31 -22.77 5.68
CA CYS A 278 5.17 -23.94 4.79
C CYS A 278 4.48 -23.65 3.44
N ASN A 279 3.91 -22.46 3.21
CA ASN A 279 3.26 -22.14 1.92
C ASN A 279 4.22 -21.48 0.90
N LEU A 280 5.49 -21.25 1.25
CA LEU A 280 6.50 -20.69 0.33
C LEU A 280 7.20 -21.75 -0.54
N GLN A 281 6.72 -22.99 -0.59
CA GLN A 281 7.33 -24.08 -1.38
C GLN A 281 6.44 -24.67 -2.49
N SER A 282 5.33 -24.03 -2.87
CA SER A 282 4.55 -24.50 -4.01
C SER A 282 4.02 -23.36 -4.87
N SER A 283 4.86 -22.84 -5.76
CA SER A 283 4.47 -22.23 -7.04
C SER A 283 5.66 -22.29 -7.99
#